data_AF-A0A0M2RGM8-F1
#
_entry.id   AF-A0A0M2RGM8-F1
#
_cell.length_a   1.000
_cell.length_b   1.000
_cell.length_c   1.000
_cell.angle_alpha   90.00
_cell.angle_beta   90.00
_cell.angle_gamma   90.00
#
_symmetry.space_group_name_H-M   'P 1'
#
loop_
_entity.id
_entity.type
_entity.pdbx_description
1 polymer ?
#
loop_
_entity_poly.entity_id
_entity_poly.type
_entity_poly.pdbx_seq_one_letter_code
_entity_poly.pdbx_strand_id
1 'polypeptide(L)'
;MFSSEPVAAARPGRDGLWPRRLLSLVVGGAVAVLAARVLLPLTASQLDAFRDLAWVAAVAHLGQQRWRPRRTGRLVWRARVFGRHGVEPGFVARRSAAGWVELIATVAVTTTLTVGVISLLPDGGSWAAARPVLLGVVAVRLGVCVYREVRFPDRVALTASGLRDGRHRYAWSDIAATSLQDGGGVRLRLAVRQIPPPVVGGRGLAVSDERLLAAIDQVRSGPQVLAVGLPISAAEPAG
;
A
#
# COMPACT_ATOMS: atom_id res chain seq x y z
N MET A 1 25.25 -10.45 43.36
CA MET A 1 25.04 -11.67 42.55
C MET A 1 23.79 -11.41 41.71
N PHE A 2 23.97 -10.90 40.49
CA PHE A 2 22.86 -10.53 39.62
C PHE A 2 22.48 -11.76 38.78
N SER A 3 21.29 -12.31 39.05
CA SER A 3 20.70 -13.34 38.19
C SER A 3 20.29 -12.69 36.87
N SER A 4 21.10 -12.91 35.84
CA SER A 4 20.75 -12.64 34.46
C SER A 4 19.70 -13.65 34.01
N GLU A 5 18.43 -13.27 34.04
CA GLU A 5 17.40 -14.02 33.32
C GLU A 5 17.75 -14.03 31.82
N PRO A 6 17.74 -15.19 31.16
CA PRO A 6 17.99 -15.26 29.72
C PRO A 6 16.85 -14.57 28.99
N VAL A 7 17.19 -13.49 28.26
CA VAL A 7 16.32 -12.88 27.25
C VAL A 7 15.90 -13.99 26.29
N ALA A 8 14.64 -14.42 26.40
CA ALA A 8 14.06 -15.43 25.54
C ALA A 8 14.22 -14.98 24.08
N ALA A 9 15.13 -15.63 23.36
CA ALA A 9 15.32 -15.42 21.95
C ALA A 9 13.98 -15.68 21.23
N ALA A 10 13.40 -14.62 20.66
CA ALA A 10 12.19 -14.70 19.86
C ALA A 10 12.41 -15.70 18.72
N ARG A 11 11.73 -16.84 18.77
CA ARG A 11 11.78 -17.84 17.70
C ARG A 11 11.26 -17.20 16.40
N PRO A 12 12.01 -17.23 15.28
CA PRO A 12 11.68 -16.52 14.03
C PRO A 12 10.49 -17.09 13.22
N GLY A 13 9.55 -17.81 13.84
CA GLY A 13 8.53 -18.59 13.13
C GLY A 13 7.06 -18.29 13.46
N ARG A 14 6.74 -17.42 14.43
CA ARG A 14 5.37 -17.34 14.98
C ARG A 14 4.81 -15.91 15.12
N ASP A 15 5.10 -15.06 14.15
CA ASP A 15 4.72 -13.64 14.12
C ASP A 15 3.20 -13.37 14.08
N GLY A 16 2.33 -14.40 14.08
CA GLY A 16 0.86 -14.28 13.93
C GLY A 16 0.39 -13.73 12.58
N LEU A 17 1.32 -13.36 11.70
CA LEU A 17 1.06 -12.84 10.36
C LEU A 17 1.01 -13.94 9.29
N TRP A 18 1.35 -15.18 9.64
CA TRP A 18 1.33 -16.34 8.73
C TRP A 18 -0.05 -16.60 8.10
N PRO A 19 -1.18 -16.58 8.86
CA PRO A 19 -2.51 -16.73 8.27
C PRO A 19 -2.81 -15.62 7.25
N ARG A 20 -2.36 -14.39 7.53
CA ARG A 20 -2.53 -13.25 6.62
C ARG A 20 -1.68 -13.40 5.36
N ARG A 21 -0.46 -13.95 5.48
CA ARG A 21 0.40 -14.28 4.33
C ARG A 21 -0.24 -15.36 3.47
N LEU A 22 -0.73 -16.44 4.06
CA LEU A 22 -1.46 -17.50 3.35
C LEU A 22 -2.72 -16.98 2.67
N LEU A 23 -3.56 -16.23 3.38
CA LEU A 23 -4.74 -15.60 2.80
C LEU A 23 -4.37 -14.69 1.63
N SER A 24 -3.36 -13.85 1.78
CA SER A 24 -2.90 -12.98 0.69
C SER A 24 -2.41 -13.77 -0.52
N LEU A 25 -1.73 -14.91 -0.31
CA LEU A 25 -1.26 -15.79 -1.38
C LEU A 25 -2.45 -16.44 -2.11
N VAL A 26 -3.43 -16.96 -1.36
CA VAL A 26 -4.63 -17.58 -1.93
C VAL A 26 -5.42 -16.56 -2.75
N VAL A 27 -5.67 -15.37 -2.19
CA VAL A 27 -6.41 -14.31 -2.90
C VAL A 27 -5.65 -13.83 -4.13
N GLY A 28 -4.34 -13.59 -4.00
CA GLY A 28 -3.49 -13.19 -5.14
C GLY A 28 -3.46 -14.26 -6.23
N GLY A 29 -3.33 -15.53 -5.85
CA GLY A 29 -3.36 -16.67 -6.78
C GLY A 29 -4.70 -16.82 -7.48
N ALA A 30 -5.81 -16.72 -6.74
CA ALA A 30 -7.16 -16.79 -7.29
C ALA A 30 -7.40 -15.68 -8.33
N VAL A 31 -6.97 -14.44 -8.04
CA VAL A 31 -7.05 -13.33 -8.99
C VAL A 31 -6.19 -13.58 -10.22
N ALA A 32 -4.97 -14.12 -10.06
CA ALA A 32 -4.12 -14.46 -11.20
C ALA A 32 -4.77 -15.51 -12.11
N VAL A 33 -5.35 -16.57 -11.53
CA VAL A 33 -6.03 -17.63 -12.29
C VAL A 33 -7.27 -17.09 -13.00
N LEU A 34 -8.08 -16.27 -12.32
CA LEU A 34 -9.26 -15.67 -12.92
C LEU A 34 -8.89 -14.71 -14.05
N ALA A 35 -7.89 -13.85 -13.84
CA ALA A 35 -7.38 -12.95 -14.87
C ALA A 35 -6.82 -13.73 -16.07
N ALA A 36 -6.04 -14.79 -15.85
CA ALA A 36 -5.53 -15.65 -16.92
C ALA A 36 -6.68 -16.30 -17.71
N ARG A 37 -7.71 -16.81 -17.02
CA ARG A 37 -8.89 -17.39 -17.68
C ARG A 37 -9.64 -16.41 -18.57
N VAL A 38 -9.68 -15.13 -18.20
CA VAL A 38 -10.35 -14.09 -18.99
C VAL A 38 -9.45 -13.58 -20.11
N LEU A 39 -8.16 -13.37 -19.85
CA LEU A 39 -7.22 -12.74 -20.78
C LEU A 39 -6.71 -13.71 -21.86
N LEU A 40 -6.36 -14.95 -21.51
CA LEU A 40 -5.78 -15.91 -22.45
C LEU A 40 -6.66 -16.27 -23.65
N PRO A 41 -8.00 -16.38 -23.54
CA PRO A 41 -8.85 -16.67 -24.69
C PRO A 41 -9.20 -15.45 -25.55
N LEU A 42 -8.71 -14.24 -25.23
CA LEU A 42 -9.06 -13.04 -25.99
C LEU A 42 -8.53 -13.13 -27.43
N THR A 43 -9.44 -12.99 -28.39
CA THR A 43 -9.12 -12.91 -29.82
C THR A 43 -8.72 -11.50 -30.23
N ALA A 44 -8.09 -11.33 -31.39
CA ALA A 44 -7.62 -10.02 -31.85
C ALA A 44 -8.73 -8.97 -31.97
N SER A 45 -9.90 -9.34 -32.49
CA SER A 45 -11.05 -8.45 -32.60
C SER A 45 -11.63 -8.00 -31.25
N GLN A 46 -11.49 -8.81 -30.21
CA GLN A 46 -11.91 -8.44 -28.86
C GLN A 46 -10.97 -7.43 -28.22
N LEU A 47 -9.70 -7.39 -28.63
CA LEU A 47 -8.72 -6.45 -28.08
C LEU A 47 -8.90 -5.01 -28.60
N ASP A 48 -9.48 -4.81 -29.78
CA ASP A 48 -9.80 -3.46 -30.26
C ASP A 48 -10.85 -2.79 -29.38
N ALA A 49 -11.82 -3.55 -28.85
CA ALA A 49 -12.78 -3.05 -27.86
C ALA A 49 -12.10 -2.61 -26.54
N PHE A 50 -10.95 -3.20 -26.18
CA PHE A 50 -10.17 -2.76 -25.02
C PHE A 50 -9.49 -1.40 -25.24
N ARG A 51 -9.23 -0.99 -26.49
CA ARG A 51 -8.68 0.34 -26.80
C ARG A 51 -9.65 1.46 -26.41
N ASP A 52 -10.91 1.33 -26.77
CA ASP A 52 -11.92 2.34 -26.45
C ASP A 52 -12.22 2.35 -24.94
N LEU A 53 -12.20 1.17 -24.32
CA LEU A 53 -12.32 1.03 -22.86
C LEU A 53 -11.13 1.66 -22.12
N ALA A 54 -9.94 1.68 -22.71
CA ALA A 54 -8.76 2.35 -22.16
C ALA A 54 -8.99 3.86 -22.01
N TRP A 55 -9.59 4.49 -23.02
CA TRP A 55 -9.91 5.92 -23.00
C TRP A 55 -10.93 6.27 -21.94
N VAL A 56 -12.01 5.49 -21.84
CA VAL A 56 -13.03 5.69 -20.79
C VAL A 56 -12.39 5.54 -19.40
N ALA A 57 -11.55 4.53 -19.21
CA ALA A 57 -10.84 4.31 -17.95
C ALA A 57 -9.88 5.47 -17.61
N ALA A 58 -9.19 6.03 -18.61
CA ALA A 58 -8.30 7.19 -18.41
C ALA A 58 -9.09 8.44 -17.99
N VAL A 59 -10.22 8.74 -18.64
CA VAL A 59 -11.07 9.88 -18.28
C VAL A 59 -11.66 9.72 -16.88
N ALA A 60 -12.15 8.53 -16.55
CA ALA A 60 -12.65 8.21 -15.22
C ALA A 60 -11.56 8.37 -14.15
N HIS A 61 -10.33 7.93 -14.45
CA HIS A 61 -9.19 8.09 -13.56
C HIS A 61 -8.86 9.57 -13.30
N LEU A 62 -8.86 10.42 -14.34
CA LEU A 62 -8.66 11.86 -14.19
C LEU A 62 -9.77 12.52 -13.36
N GLY A 63 -11.03 12.13 -13.58
CA GLY A 63 -12.16 12.58 -12.75
C GLY A 63 -11.99 12.19 -11.28
N GLN A 64 -11.54 10.97 -11.04
CA GLN A 64 -11.28 10.45 -9.70
C GLN A 64 -10.12 11.16 -8.99
N GLN A 65 -9.12 11.67 -9.72
CA GLN A 65 -8.05 12.48 -9.14
C GLN A 65 -8.54 13.81 -8.57
N ARG A 66 -9.63 14.37 -9.11
CA ARG A 66 -10.23 15.62 -8.63
C ARG A 66 -11.18 15.43 -7.44
N TRP A 67 -11.68 14.21 -7.23
CA TRP A 67 -12.57 13.91 -6.11
C TRP A 67 -11.82 13.84 -4.78
N ARG A 68 -12.24 14.66 -3.80
CA ARG A 68 -11.71 14.67 -2.44
C ARG A 68 -12.78 14.21 -1.44
N PRO A 69 -12.78 12.93 -1.00
CA PRO A 69 -13.69 12.52 0.04
C PRO A 69 -13.30 13.15 1.38
N ARG A 70 -14.32 13.41 2.22
CA ARG A 70 -14.10 13.81 3.61
C ARG A 70 -13.36 12.71 4.37
N ARG A 71 -12.31 13.07 5.09
CA ARG A 71 -11.44 12.14 5.85
C ARG A 71 -11.72 12.27 7.34
N THR A 72 -12.69 11.51 7.84
CA THR A 72 -13.10 11.52 9.25
C THR A 72 -12.52 10.35 10.05
N GLY A 73 -11.68 9.52 9.43
CA GLY A 73 -11.08 8.35 10.06
C GLY A 73 -10.15 8.71 11.22
N ARG A 74 -9.87 7.70 12.05
CA ARG A 74 -8.97 7.77 13.19
C ARG A 74 -7.84 6.76 13.04
N LEU A 75 -6.72 7.05 13.68
CA LEU A 75 -5.64 6.09 13.87
C LEU A 75 -6.14 5.00 14.82
N VAL A 76 -6.02 3.74 14.41
CA VAL A 76 -6.49 2.61 15.21
C VAL A 76 -5.30 1.94 15.86
N TRP A 77 -5.35 1.79 17.18
CA TRP A 77 -4.37 1.00 17.90
C TRP A 77 -4.43 -0.47 17.48
N ARG A 78 -3.27 -1.08 17.24
CA ARG A 78 -3.14 -2.51 16.96
C ARG A 78 -1.96 -3.06 17.75
N ALA A 79 -2.23 -4.12 18.51
CA ALA A 79 -1.20 -4.82 19.27
C ALA A 79 -0.13 -5.48 18.38
N ARG A 80 -0.43 -5.70 17.09
CA ARG A 80 0.45 -6.36 16.14
C ARG A 80 0.41 -5.68 14.79
N VAL A 81 1.49 -4.99 14.45
CA VAL A 81 1.72 -4.30 13.19
C VAL A 81 3.11 -4.67 12.70
N PHE A 82 3.30 -4.74 11.40
CA PHE A 82 4.61 -5.04 10.83
C PHE A 82 5.47 -3.78 10.86
N GLY A 83 6.35 -3.69 11.86
CA GLY A 83 7.33 -2.64 12.08
C GLY A 83 8.67 -2.90 11.39
N ARG A 84 9.72 -2.16 11.77
CA ARG A 84 11.07 -2.31 11.20
C ARG A 84 11.71 -3.62 11.64
N HIS A 85 11.55 -3.99 12.91
CA HIS A 85 12.23 -5.13 13.54
C HIS A 85 11.35 -6.37 13.71
N GLY A 86 10.14 -6.36 13.12
CA GLY A 86 9.24 -7.51 13.16
C GLY A 86 7.81 -7.08 13.42
N VAL A 87 7.15 -7.76 14.35
CA VAL A 87 5.80 -7.43 14.78
C VAL A 87 5.84 -6.60 16.04
N GLU A 88 5.29 -5.40 15.96
CA GLU A 88 5.34 -4.40 17.01
C GLU A 88 3.92 -3.83 17.24
N PRO A 89 3.58 -3.44 18.47
CA PRO A 89 2.39 -2.64 18.73
C PRO A 89 2.52 -1.26 18.07
N GLY A 90 1.39 -0.69 17.65
CA GLY A 90 1.39 0.62 17.01
C GLY A 90 0.04 1.11 16.50
N PHE A 91 0.02 2.33 15.97
CA PHE A 91 -1.14 2.92 15.31
C PHE A 91 -1.14 2.61 13.83
N VAL A 92 -2.31 2.26 13.28
CA VAL A 92 -2.48 2.08 11.84
C VAL A 92 -3.51 3.06 11.30
N ALA A 93 -3.22 3.62 10.13
CA ALA A 93 -4.17 4.36 9.32
C ALA A 93 -4.72 3.44 8.22
N ARG A 94 -6.04 3.26 8.22
CA ARG A 94 -6.72 2.52 7.14
C ARG A 94 -6.71 3.32 5.85
N ARG A 95 -6.77 2.59 4.74
CA ARG A 95 -7.01 3.17 3.43
C ARG A 95 -8.42 3.79 3.36
N SER A 96 -8.54 4.96 2.76
CA SER A 96 -9.84 5.61 2.51
C SER A 96 -10.58 4.96 1.34
N ALA A 97 -11.86 5.29 1.16
CA ALA A 97 -12.61 4.94 -0.04
C ALA A 97 -11.92 5.46 -1.32
N ALA A 98 -11.45 6.72 -1.34
CA ALA A 98 -10.70 7.22 -2.50
C ALA A 98 -9.39 6.45 -2.74
N GLY A 99 -8.70 6.00 -1.69
CA GLY A 99 -7.52 5.16 -1.85
C GLY A 99 -7.82 3.80 -2.46
N TRP A 100 -8.98 3.22 -2.14
CA TRP A 100 -9.45 1.98 -2.76
C TRP A 100 -9.85 2.20 -4.21
N VAL A 101 -10.61 3.26 -4.50
CA VAL A 101 -10.99 3.61 -5.87
C VAL A 101 -9.75 3.92 -6.71
N GLU A 102 -8.76 4.63 -6.17
CA GLU A 102 -7.49 4.92 -6.84
C GLU A 102 -6.71 3.65 -7.17
N LEU A 103 -6.63 2.71 -6.22
CA LEU A 103 -5.99 1.43 -6.45
C LEU A 103 -6.70 0.67 -7.57
N ILE A 104 -8.03 0.54 -7.50
CA ILE A 104 -8.83 -0.19 -8.49
C ILE A 104 -8.68 0.48 -9.86
N ALA A 105 -8.81 1.80 -9.95
CA ALA A 105 -8.68 2.54 -11.19
C ALA A 105 -7.27 2.44 -11.77
N THR A 106 -6.23 2.53 -10.94
CA THR A 106 -4.84 2.36 -11.40
C THR A 106 -4.61 0.96 -11.93
N VAL A 107 -5.08 -0.06 -11.23
CA VAL A 107 -4.98 -1.46 -11.67
C VAL A 107 -5.76 -1.68 -12.97
N ALA A 108 -6.98 -1.16 -13.08
CA ALA A 108 -7.79 -1.26 -14.28
C ALA A 108 -7.12 -0.57 -15.47
N VAL A 109 -6.76 0.72 -15.34
CA VAL A 109 -6.10 1.50 -16.40
C VAL A 109 -4.78 0.84 -16.84
N THR A 110 -3.92 0.46 -15.90
CA THR A 110 -2.64 -0.17 -16.25
C THR A 110 -2.85 -1.52 -16.96
N THR A 111 -3.84 -2.32 -16.53
CA THR A 111 -4.18 -3.58 -17.20
C THR A 111 -4.70 -3.32 -18.60
N THR A 112 -5.70 -2.43 -18.75
CA THR A 112 -6.32 -2.11 -20.03
C THR A 112 -5.31 -1.53 -21.00
N LEU A 113 -4.43 -0.62 -20.56
CA LEU A 113 -3.35 -0.09 -21.39
C LEU A 113 -2.35 -1.17 -21.79
N THR A 114 -1.92 -2.04 -20.87
CA THR A 114 -0.97 -3.11 -21.19
C THR A 114 -1.57 -4.08 -22.19
N VAL A 115 -2.84 -4.47 -22.01
CA VAL A 115 -3.59 -5.33 -22.93
C VAL A 115 -3.77 -4.64 -24.30
N GLY A 116 -4.07 -3.35 -24.33
CA GLY A 116 -4.14 -2.56 -25.56
C GLY A 116 -2.79 -2.41 -26.27
N VAL A 117 -1.67 -2.32 -25.54
CA VAL A 117 -0.33 -2.34 -26.16
C VAL A 117 -0.03 -3.72 -26.74
N ILE A 118 -0.38 -4.79 -26.02
CA ILE A 118 -0.27 -6.17 -26.52
C ILE A 118 -1.12 -6.36 -27.77
N SER A 119 -2.25 -5.65 -27.92
CA SER A 119 -3.11 -5.75 -29.10
C SER A 119 -2.55 -5.10 -30.36
N LEU A 120 -1.58 -4.20 -30.20
CA LEU A 120 -0.88 -3.59 -31.34
C LEU A 120 0.24 -4.49 -31.89
N LEU A 121 0.51 -5.64 -31.27
CA LEU A 121 1.51 -6.58 -31.75
C LEU A 121 1.02 -7.27 -33.04
N PRO A 122 1.91 -7.54 -34.01
CA PRO A 122 1.54 -8.22 -35.24
C PRO A 122 0.97 -9.62 -34.96
N ASP A 123 -0.06 -10.01 -35.72
CA ASP A 123 -0.68 -11.35 -35.60
C ASP A 123 0.19 -12.48 -36.21
N GLY A 124 1.26 -12.14 -36.94
CA GLY A 124 2.13 -13.08 -37.64
C GLY A 124 3.48 -13.37 -36.97
N GLY A 125 4.06 -14.53 -37.27
CA GLY A 125 5.42 -14.90 -36.88
C GLY A 125 5.56 -15.25 -35.38
N SER A 126 6.70 -14.89 -34.79
CA SER A 126 7.02 -15.19 -33.37
C SER A 126 6.10 -14.49 -32.37
N TRP A 127 5.38 -13.45 -32.78
CA TRP A 127 4.45 -12.69 -31.93
C TRP A 127 3.18 -13.45 -31.58
N ALA A 128 2.69 -14.32 -32.46
CA ALA A 128 1.55 -15.19 -32.19
C ALA A 128 1.81 -16.11 -30.98
N ALA A 129 3.05 -16.59 -30.82
CA ALA A 129 3.47 -17.40 -29.68
C ALA A 129 3.80 -16.55 -28.43
N ALA A 130 4.26 -15.31 -28.60
CA ALA A 130 4.59 -14.41 -27.48
C ALA A 130 3.35 -13.82 -26.78
N ARG A 131 2.26 -13.60 -27.52
CA ARG A 131 1.02 -12.99 -27.02
C ARG A 131 0.42 -13.70 -25.78
N PRO A 132 0.20 -15.02 -25.75
CA PRO A 132 -0.31 -15.69 -24.55
C PRO A 132 0.67 -15.59 -23.37
N VAL A 133 1.98 -15.59 -23.63
CA VAL A 133 3.01 -15.40 -22.59
C VAL A 133 2.90 -14.00 -21.97
N LEU A 134 2.76 -12.96 -22.79
CA LEU A 134 2.60 -11.57 -22.32
C LEU A 134 1.33 -11.41 -21.49
N LEU A 135 0.20 -11.97 -21.93
CA LEU A 135 -1.06 -11.96 -21.18
C LEU A 135 -0.95 -12.73 -19.85
N GLY A 136 -0.25 -13.87 -19.85
CA GLY A 136 0.09 -14.60 -18.63
C GLY A 136 0.91 -13.77 -17.64
N VAL A 137 1.90 -13.01 -18.12
CA VAL A 137 2.68 -12.09 -17.29
C VAL A 137 1.79 -11.00 -16.67
N VAL A 138 0.84 -10.44 -17.43
CA VAL A 138 -0.14 -9.46 -16.90
C VAL A 138 -0.98 -10.08 -15.79
N ALA A 139 -1.50 -11.29 -15.98
CA ALA A 139 -2.29 -11.99 -14.96
C ALA A 139 -1.49 -12.24 -13.66
N VAL A 140 -0.23 -12.67 -13.77
CA VAL A 140 0.66 -12.85 -12.62
C VAL A 140 0.93 -11.52 -11.92
N ARG A 141 1.17 -10.44 -12.67
CA ARG A 141 1.37 -9.09 -12.12
C ARG A 141 0.15 -8.62 -11.32
N LEU A 142 -1.05 -8.87 -11.82
CA LEU A 142 -2.30 -8.57 -11.10
C LEU A 142 -2.40 -9.33 -9.78
N GLY A 143 -2.14 -10.64 -9.81
CA GLY A 143 -2.11 -11.46 -8.59
C GLY A 143 -1.09 -10.98 -7.57
N VAL A 144 0.11 -10.59 -8.02
CA VAL A 144 1.16 -10.03 -7.16
C VAL A 144 0.74 -8.68 -6.56
N CYS A 145 0.06 -7.81 -7.33
CA CYS A 145 -0.51 -6.56 -6.82
C CYS A 145 -1.52 -6.83 -5.70
N VAL A 146 -2.51 -7.69 -5.94
CA VAL A 146 -3.52 -8.05 -4.93
C VAL A 146 -2.88 -8.70 -3.71
N TYR A 147 -1.93 -9.62 -3.90
CA TYR A 147 -1.16 -10.21 -2.81
C TYR A 147 -0.52 -9.14 -1.91
N ARG A 148 0.14 -8.15 -2.51
CA ARG A 148 0.80 -7.06 -1.77
C ARG A 148 -0.19 -6.22 -0.98
N GLU A 149 -1.35 -5.95 -1.57
CA GLU A 149 -2.40 -5.14 -0.94
C GLU A 149 -3.10 -5.88 0.20
N VAL A 150 -3.39 -7.18 0.05
CA VAL A 150 -3.99 -8.01 1.12
C VAL A 150 -2.99 -8.27 2.25
N ARG A 151 -1.70 -8.40 1.91
CA ARG A 151 -0.64 -8.61 2.90
C ARG A 151 -0.44 -7.36 3.79
N PHE A 152 -0.63 -6.17 3.23
CA PHE A 152 -0.42 -4.89 3.91
C PHE A 152 -1.57 -3.91 3.65
N PRO A 153 -2.78 -4.20 4.17
CA PRO A 153 -3.96 -3.38 3.86
C PRO A 153 -3.98 -2.07 4.66
N ASP A 154 -3.16 -1.98 5.71
CA ASP A 154 -2.90 -0.76 6.45
C ASP A 154 -1.78 -0.01 5.72
N ARG A 155 -2.14 1.11 5.09
CA ARG A 155 -1.19 1.85 4.24
C ARG A 155 -0.12 2.52 5.09
N VAL A 156 -0.48 3.07 6.25
CA VAL A 156 0.47 3.72 7.15
C VAL A 156 0.40 3.11 8.55
N ALA A 157 1.57 2.89 9.14
CA ALA A 157 1.73 2.38 10.49
C ALA A 157 2.79 3.17 11.26
N LEU A 158 2.47 3.59 12.48
CA LEU A 158 3.37 4.20 13.46
C LEU A 158 3.68 3.13 14.51
N THR A 159 4.92 2.68 14.60
CA THR A 159 5.36 1.70 15.60
C THR A 159 6.49 2.27 16.46
N ALA A 160 6.87 1.56 17.52
CA ALA A 160 7.99 2.00 18.36
C ALA A 160 9.31 2.14 17.58
N SER A 161 9.54 1.30 16.56
CA SER A 161 10.76 1.36 15.75
C SER A 161 10.75 2.40 14.62
N GLY A 162 9.58 2.89 14.20
CA GLY A 162 9.51 3.86 13.12
C GLY A 162 8.13 4.06 12.50
N LEU A 163 8.16 4.83 11.42
CA LEU A 163 7.03 5.05 10.53
C LEU A 163 7.14 4.09 9.34
N ARG A 164 6.03 3.49 8.96
CA ARG A 164 5.91 2.67 7.77
C ARG A 164 4.84 3.23 6.86
N ASP A 165 5.14 3.33 5.58
CA ASP A 165 4.18 3.61 4.51
C ASP A 165 4.29 2.55 3.40
N GLY A 166 3.30 1.67 3.32
CA GLY A 166 3.27 0.55 2.36
C GLY A 166 4.49 -0.35 2.52
N ARG A 167 5.47 -0.23 1.63
CA ARG A 167 6.74 -0.99 1.68
C ARG A 167 7.90 -0.19 2.29
N HIS A 168 7.78 1.12 2.35
CA HIS A 168 8.82 1.99 2.85
C HIS A 168 8.76 2.04 4.38
N ARG A 169 9.94 2.07 5.00
CA ARG A 169 10.11 2.16 6.44
C ARG A 169 11.11 3.26 6.73
N TYR A 170 10.78 4.08 7.71
CA TYR A 170 11.55 5.25 8.12
C TYR A 170 11.75 5.13 9.63
N ALA A 171 13.00 5.08 10.08
CA ALA A 171 13.27 5.11 11.51
C ALA A 171 12.92 6.48 12.07
N TRP A 172 12.50 6.54 13.34
CA TRP A 172 12.27 7.83 13.99
C TRP A 172 13.52 8.72 14.00
N SER A 173 14.70 8.11 14.18
CA SER A 173 16.01 8.79 14.11
C SER A 173 16.30 9.42 12.76
N ASP A 174 15.71 8.89 11.69
CA ASP A 174 15.99 9.33 10.33
C ASP A 174 15.07 10.49 9.92
N ILE A 175 14.02 10.79 10.70
CA ILE A 175 13.03 11.84 10.39
C ILE A 175 13.40 13.14 11.14
N ALA A 176 14.10 14.03 10.44
CA ALA A 176 14.53 15.31 10.98
C ALA A 176 13.37 16.29 11.18
N ALA A 177 12.41 16.32 10.25
CA ALA A 177 11.20 17.14 10.38
C ALA A 177 10.04 16.61 9.55
N THR A 178 8.86 17.12 9.81
CA THR A 178 7.59 16.80 9.16
C THR A 178 6.86 18.09 8.82
N SER A 179 6.10 18.08 7.72
CA SER A 179 5.32 19.24 7.30
C SER A 179 4.16 18.79 6.43
N LEU A 180 3.09 19.57 6.34
CA LEU A 180 2.04 19.34 5.36
C LEU A 180 2.58 19.60 3.95
N GLN A 181 2.12 18.82 2.98
CA GLN A 181 2.42 19.04 1.58
C GLN A 181 1.24 19.68 0.83
N ASP A 182 1.56 20.67 -0.01
CA ASP A 182 0.64 21.21 -1.01
C ASP A 182 0.16 20.10 -1.96
N GLY A 183 -1.14 19.81 -1.92
CA GLY A 183 -1.74 18.69 -2.66
C GLY A 183 -2.12 17.48 -1.78
N GLY A 184 -1.71 17.49 -0.51
CA GLY A 184 -2.09 16.50 0.52
C GLY A 184 -0.96 15.56 0.92
N GLY A 185 -1.06 15.05 2.14
CA GLY A 185 -0.05 14.20 2.79
C GLY A 185 0.90 14.96 3.70
N VAL A 186 1.73 14.18 4.40
CA VAL A 186 2.77 14.65 5.31
C VAL A 186 4.13 14.40 4.66
N ARG A 187 4.82 15.48 4.31
CA ARG A 187 6.19 15.45 3.80
C ARG A 187 7.14 15.18 4.95
N LEU A 188 7.97 14.15 4.78
CA LEU A 188 9.04 13.80 5.71
C LEU A 188 10.35 14.41 5.21
N ARG A 189 10.98 15.22 6.05
CA ARG A 189 12.37 15.65 5.85
C ARG A 189 13.27 14.65 6.58
N LEU A 190 13.95 13.83 5.79
CA LEU A 190 14.90 12.86 6.32
C LEU A 190 16.24 13.52 6.67
N ALA A 191 16.96 12.97 7.65
CA ALA A 191 18.30 13.38 8.03
C ALA A 191 19.29 13.19 6.87
N VAL A 192 19.18 12.06 6.16
CA VAL A 192 19.83 11.86 4.86
C VAL A 192 18.93 12.43 3.78
N ARG A 193 19.42 13.45 3.07
CA ARG A 193 18.63 14.16 2.06
C ARG A 193 18.21 13.21 0.94
N GLN A 194 16.90 13.01 0.79
CA GLN A 194 16.29 12.26 -0.31
C GLN A 194 15.52 13.22 -1.22
N ILE A 195 15.73 13.11 -2.54
CA ILE A 195 15.07 13.96 -3.54
C ILE A 195 14.34 13.06 -4.55
N PRO A 196 13.01 13.22 -4.73
CA PRO A 196 12.12 14.09 -3.94
C PRO A 196 11.97 13.60 -2.48
N PRO A 197 11.61 14.49 -1.54
CA PRO A 197 11.33 14.08 -0.15
C PRO A 197 10.16 13.10 -0.10
N PRO A 198 10.22 12.07 0.76
CA PRO A 198 9.12 11.14 0.91
C PRO A 198 7.88 11.82 1.50
N VAL A 199 6.72 11.37 1.04
CA VAL A 199 5.41 11.90 1.42
C VAL A 199 4.57 10.74 1.86
N VAL A 200 4.00 10.85 3.05
CA VAL A 200 3.19 9.80 3.66
C VAL A 200 1.75 10.30 3.81
N GLY A 201 0.80 9.45 3.47
CA GLY A 201 -0.62 9.72 3.65
C GLY A 201 -1.34 10.30 2.44
N GLY A 202 -2.05 11.41 2.61
CA GLY A 202 -2.85 12.03 1.56
C GLY A 202 -4.17 11.29 1.29
N ARG A 203 -4.72 11.47 0.09
CA ARG A 203 -6.09 11.05 -0.26
C ARG A 203 -6.40 9.58 -0.07
N GLY A 204 -5.37 8.73 -0.10
CA GLY A 204 -5.53 7.31 0.11
C GLY A 204 -5.61 6.88 1.58
N LEU A 205 -5.52 7.80 2.54
CA LEU A 205 -5.77 7.50 3.96
C LEU A 205 -7.12 8.02 4.42
N ALA A 206 -7.75 7.27 5.33
CA ALA A 206 -9.00 7.68 5.95
C ALA A 206 -8.79 8.77 7.03
N VAL A 207 -7.59 8.85 7.60
CA VAL A 207 -7.18 9.86 8.57
C VAL A 207 -6.80 11.15 7.83
N SER A 208 -7.12 12.32 8.40
CA SER A 208 -6.71 13.61 7.85
C SER A 208 -5.20 13.81 7.95
N ASP A 209 -4.64 14.65 7.09
CA ASP A 209 -3.18 14.85 7.03
C ASP A 209 -2.68 15.60 8.28
N GLU A 210 -3.51 16.48 8.86
CA GLU A 210 -3.23 17.20 10.10
C GLU A 210 -3.16 16.26 11.31
N ARG A 211 -4.12 15.33 11.42
CA ARG A 211 -4.13 14.31 12.47
C ARG A 211 -2.95 13.35 12.33
N LEU A 212 -2.60 13.01 11.10
CA LEU A 212 -1.44 12.16 10.83
C LEU A 212 -0.13 12.89 11.21
N LEU A 213 0.01 14.17 10.84
CA LEU A 213 1.16 15.00 11.21
C LEU A 213 1.30 15.06 12.75
N ALA A 214 0.23 15.43 13.44
CA ALA A 214 0.22 15.52 14.90
C ALA A 214 0.60 14.19 15.57
N ALA A 215 0.08 13.07 15.07
CA ALA A 215 0.43 11.75 15.58
C ALA A 215 1.88 11.37 15.31
N ILE A 216 2.42 11.70 14.14
CA ILE A 216 3.83 11.48 13.81
C ILE A 216 4.72 12.27 14.77
N ASP A 217 4.42 13.55 15.00
CA ASP A 217 5.22 14.41 15.87
C ASP A 217 5.14 13.96 17.33
N GLN A 218 3.94 13.60 17.80
CA GLN A 218 3.74 13.06 19.14
C GLN A 218 4.55 11.77 19.34
N VAL A 219 4.41 10.79 18.43
CA VAL A 219 5.12 9.50 18.54
C VAL A 219 6.63 9.68 18.39
N ARG A 220 7.10 10.55 17.49
CA ARG A 220 8.53 10.79 17.28
C ARG A 220 9.21 11.33 18.54
N SER A 221 8.51 12.14 19.34
CA SER A 221 9.04 12.69 20.60
C SER A 221 9.15 11.64 21.71
N GLY A 222 8.38 10.55 21.64
CA GLY A 222 8.34 9.49 22.64
C GLY A 222 7.93 8.13 22.06
N PRO A 223 8.76 7.51 21.19
CA PRO A 223 8.37 6.28 20.49
C PRO A 223 8.26 5.07 21.42
N GLN A 224 8.96 5.10 22.56
CA GLN A 224 8.94 4.03 23.57
C GLN A 224 7.55 3.85 24.16
N VAL A 225 6.70 4.87 24.18
CA VAL A 225 5.33 4.76 24.73
C VAL A 225 4.47 3.79 23.90
N LEU A 226 4.79 3.61 22.60
CA LEU A 226 4.16 2.57 21.79
C LEU A 226 4.64 1.16 22.16
N ALA A 227 5.89 1.00 22.61
CA ALA A 227 6.46 -0.30 22.96
C ALA A 227 5.82 -0.91 24.22
N VAL A 228 5.34 -0.06 25.15
CA VAL A 228 4.71 -0.49 26.41
C VAL A 228 3.28 -0.99 26.20
N GLY A 229 2.71 -0.85 25.00
CA GLY A 229 1.45 -1.46 24.64
C GLY A 229 0.20 -0.79 25.23
N LEU A 230 0.36 0.36 25.89
CA LEU A 230 -0.76 1.13 26.42
C LEU A 230 -1.52 1.77 25.24
N PRO A 231 -2.85 1.64 25.17
CA PRO A 231 -3.65 2.33 24.16
C PRO A 231 -3.64 3.84 24.43
N ILE A 232 -2.63 4.53 23.91
CA ILE A 232 -2.60 6.00 23.93
C ILE A 232 -3.67 6.45 22.93
N SER A 233 -4.66 7.21 23.35
CA SER A 233 -5.46 7.92 22.35
C SER A 233 -4.57 9.04 21.82
N ALA A 234 -4.19 9.01 20.54
CA ALA A 234 -3.49 10.14 19.91
C ALA A 234 -4.31 11.41 20.15
N ALA A 235 -3.66 12.50 20.55
CA ALA A 235 -4.36 13.72 20.94
C ALA A 235 -5.23 14.22 19.76
N GLU A 236 -6.53 14.42 20.01
CA GLU A 236 -7.43 15.03 19.04
C GLU A 236 -7.06 16.52 18.95
N PRO A 237 -6.72 17.07 17.76
CA PRO A 237 -6.42 18.49 17.67
C PRO A 237 -7.66 19.29 18.06
N ALA A 238 -7.47 20.32 18.88
CA ALA A 238 -8.52 21.27 19.22
C ALA A 238 -9.04 21.90 17.91
N GLY A 239 -10.33 21.74 17.67
CA GLY A 239 -11.03 22.37 16.55
C GLY A 239 -11.23 23.87 16.78
#